data_AF-A0AAD9P5L8-F1
#
_entry.id   AF-A0AAD9P5L8-F1
#
_cell.length_a   1.000
_cell.length_b   1.000
_cell.length_c   1.000
_cell.angle_alpha   90.00
_cell.angle_beta   90.00
_cell.angle_gamma   90.00
#
_symmetry.space_group_name_H-M   'P 1'
#
loop_
_entity.id
_entity.type
_entity.pdbx_description
1 polymer ?
#
loop_
_entity_poly.entity_id
_entity_poly.type
_entity_poly.pdbx_seq_one_letter_code
_entity_poly.pdbx_strand_id
1 'polypeptide(L)'
;MRSPRSDSATPLLRELHWLRIVCRVDFKLLVFTFKAMHIDAPVYLCEPVCPYQPTRTLRSAYNNMLEVKRTRTKAGDCSFAVASASLWNNLPTVIKTCDNLTSVKRLLKTHFFCIAY
;
A
#
# COMPACT_ATOMS: atom_id res chain seq x y z
N MET A 1 11.07 -34.12 -9.97
CA MET A 1 10.33 -33.96 -11.24
C MET A 1 10.40 -32.49 -11.62
N ARG A 2 10.98 -32.15 -12.78
CA ARG A 2 11.19 -30.75 -13.20
C ARG A 2 9.91 -30.29 -13.89
N SER A 3 9.29 -29.19 -13.43
CA SER A 3 8.10 -28.67 -14.11
C SER A 3 8.45 -28.16 -15.52
N PRO A 4 7.54 -28.26 -16.49
CA PRO A 4 7.71 -27.67 -17.81
C PRO A 4 7.91 -26.16 -17.72
N ARG A 5 8.65 -25.57 -18.67
CA ARG A 5 8.93 -24.11 -18.67
C ARG A 5 7.66 -23.24 -18.79
N SER A 6 6.63 -23.77 -19.44
CA SER A 6 5.33 -23.10 -19.64
C SER A 6 4.37 -23.28 -18.47
N ASP A 7 4.74 -24.04 -17.44
CA ASP A 7 3.88 -24.28 -16.30
C ASP A 7 3.79 -23.03 -15.41
N SER A 8 2.64 -22.84 -14.76
CA SER A 8 2.42 -21.66 -13.95
C SER A 8 3.24 -21.74 -12.66
N ALA A 9 4.01 -20.68 -12.37
CA ALA A 9 4.73 -20.57 -11.10
C ALA A 9 3.80 -20.26 -9.91
N THR A 10 2.55 -19.87 -10.15
CA THR A 10 1.57 -19.48 -9.12
C THR A 10 1.38 -20.52 -8.00
N PRO A 11 1.13 -21.82 -8.27
CA PRO A 11 1.00 -22.84 -7.22
C PRO A 11 2.22 -22.93 -6.31
N LEU A 12 3.43 -22.97 -6.89
CA LEU A 12 4.69 -23.02 -6.13
C LEU A 12 4.89 -21.76 -5.28
N LEU A 13 4.58 -20.58 -5.83
CA LEU A 13 4.67 -19.34 -5.06
C LEU A 13 3.68 -19.33 -3.88
N ARG A 14 2.48 -19.91 -4.05
CA ARG A 14 1.50 -20.05 -2.97
C ARG A 14 2.01 -21.00 -1.88
N GLU A 15 2.52 -22.17 -2.26
CA GLU A 15 3.09 -23.17 -1.34
C GLU A 15 4.24 -22.59 -0.51
N LEU A 16 5.13 -21.81 -1.13
CA LEU A 16 6.23 -21.14 -0.44
C LEU A 16 5.80 -19.89 0.35
N HIS A 17 4.51 -19.53 0.34
CA HIS A 17 3.97 -18.32 0.94
C HIS A 17 4.69 -17.04 0.42
N TRP A 18 5.08 -17.04 -0.85
CA TRP A 18 5.78 -15.93 -1.50
C TRP A 18 4.80 -14.99 -2.19
N LEU A 19 4.90 -13.71 -1.86
CA LEU A 19 4.09 -12.69 -2.51
C LEU A 19 4.56 -12.45 -3.96
N ARG A 20 3.63 -12.26 -4.90
CA ARG A 20 3.93 -11.87 -6.29
C ARG A 20 4.66 -10.51 -6.31
N ILE A 21 5.50 -10.30 -7.33
CA ILE A 21 6.34 -9.09 -7.43
C ILE A 21 5.52 -7.80 -7.41
N VAL A 22 4.39 -7.75 -8.11
CA VAL A 22 3.49 -6.59 -8.17
C VAL A 22 3.04 -6.20 -6.76
N CYS A 23 2.52 -7.17 -6.01
CA CYS A 23 2.09 -6.97 -4.63
C CYS A 23 3.24 -6.59 -3.68
N ARG A 24 4.49 -6.99 -3.96
CA ARG A 24 5.66 -6.58 -3.16
C ARG A 24 6.00 -5.11 -3.36
N VAL A 25 5.77 -4.57 -4.56
CA VAL A 25 5.95 -3.14 -4.85
C VAL A 25 4.93 -2.35 -4.02
N ASP A 26 3.66 -2.73 -4.07
CA ASP A 26 2.59 -2.08 -3.29
C ASP A 26 2.85 -2.19 -1.79
N PHE A 27 3.26 -3.37 -1.31
CA PHE A 27 3.65 -3.58 0.08
C PHE A 27 4.75 -2.63 0.54
N LYS A 28 5.83 -2.49 -0.23
CA LYS A 28 6.94 -1.59 0.11
C LYS A 28 6.49 -0.13 0.11
N LEU A 29 5.69 0.26 -0.89
CA LEU A 29 5.17 1.61 -0.98
C LEU A 29 4.33 1.96 0.25
N LEU A 30 3.42 1.06 0.66
CA LEU A 30 2.57 1.24 1.83
C LEU A 30 3.37 1.26 3.14
N VAL A 31 4.42 0.44 3.26
CA VAL A 31 5.32 0.51 4.42
C VAL A 31 6.03 1.87 4.49
N PHE A 32 6.44 2.45 3.36
CA PHE A 32 7.00 3.80 3.34
C PHE A 32 5.96 4.86 3.68
N THR A 33 4.71 4.75 3.21
CA THR A 33 3.65 5.69 3.63
C THR A 33 3.39 5.65 5.11
N PHE A 34 3.29 4.45 5.70
CA PHE A 34 3.06 4.31 7.14
C PHE A 34 4.20 4.96 7.93
N LYS A 35 5.45 4.75 7.50
CA LYS A 35 6.60 5.42 8.09
C LYS A 35 6.48 6.93 7.96
N ALA A 36 6.20 7.46 6.77
CA ALA A 36 6.07 8.89 6.54
C ALA A 36 4.95 9.55 7.37
N MET A 37 3.90 8.80 7.75
CA MET A 37 2.81 9.30 8.58
C MET A 37 3.08 9.25 10.09
N HIS A 38 3.79 8.23 10.58
CA HIS A 38 3.86 7.92 12.02
C HIS A 38 5.26 7.87 12.61
N ILE A 39 6.30 7.79 11.78
CA ILE A 39 7.69 7.55 12.19
C ILE A 39 8.57 8.61 11.53
N ASP A 40 9.75 8.88 12.08
CA ASP A 40 10.74 9.77 11.45
C ASP A 40 11.23 9.18 10.12
N ALA A 41 10.54 9.52 9.03
CA ALA A 41 11.03 9.38 7.67
C ALA A 41 11.70 10.70 7.24
N PRO A 42 12.60 10.67 6.24
CA PRO A 42 13.14 11.88 5.67
C PRO A 42 12.03 12.84 5.20
N VAL A 43 12.23 14.15 5.41
CA VAL A 43 11.23 15.20 5.14
C VAL A 43 10.65 15.10 3.72
N TYR A 44 11.49 14.81 2.72
CA TYR A 44 11.06 14.67 1.32
C TYR A 44 10.06 13.52 1.07
N LEU A 45 9.96 12.53 1.97
CA LEU A 45 8.95 11.47 1.92
C LEU A 45 7.69 11.85 2.71
N CYS A 46 7.80 12.71 3.71
CA CYS A 46 6.68 13.16 4.54
C CYS A 46 5.86 14.25 3.84
N GLU A 47 6.52 15.24 3.22
CA GLU A 47 5.88 16.34 2.48
C GLU A 47 4.78 15.90 1.48
N PRO A 48 4.97 14.84 0.66
CA PRO A 48 3.93 14.42 -0.27
C PRO A 48 2.76 13.67 0.38
N VAL A 49 2.86 13.24 1.64
CA VAL A 49 1.86 12.42 2.34
C VAL A 49 0.98 13.32 3.20
N CYS A 50 -0.02 13.93 2.57
CA CYS A 50 -0.95 14.84 3.25
C CYS A 50 -2.22 14.10 3.70
N PRO A 51 -2.67 14.28 4.96
CA PRO A 51 -3.98 13.82 5.40
C PRO A 51 -5.11 14.44 4.57
N TYR A 52 -6.13 13.65 4.26
CA TYR A 52 -7.32 14.15 3.58
C TYR A 52 -8.17 15.03 4.51
N GLN A 53 -8.29 16.31 4.19
CA GLN A 53 -9.10 17.28 4.93
C GLN A 53 -10.26 17.79 4.07
N PRO A 54 -11.49 17.24 4.25
CA PRO A 54 -12.64 17.75 3.53
C PRO A 54 -13.08 19.11 4.08
N THR A 55 -13.63 19.98 3.22
CA THR A 55 -14.15 21.31 3.60
C THR A 55 -15.32 21.26 4.58
N ARG A 56 -16.02 20.13 4.64
CA ARG A 56 -17.12 19.85 5.57
C ARG A 56 -16.91 18.49 6.22
N THR A 57 -17.41 18.31 7.44
CA THR A 57 -17.31 17.04 8.16
C THR A 57 -18.12 15.95 7.45
N LEU A 58 -17.41 15.00 6.84
CA LEU A 58 -17.98 13.84 6.15
C LEU A 58 -17.58 12.56 6.89
N ARG A 59 -18.34 11.48 6.70
CA ARG A 59 -17.99 10.15 7.25
C ARG A 59 -16.59 9.69 6.79
N SER A 60 -16.15 10.10 5.59
CA SER A 60 -14.81 9.83 5.06
C SER A 60 -13.69 10.52 5.83
N ALA A 61 -13.97 11.64 6.52
CA ALA A 61 -12.98 12.35 7.33
C ALA A 61 -12.42 11.48 8.46
N TYR A 62 -13.19 10.51 8.94
CA TYR A 62 -12.80 9.63 10.06
C TYR A 62 -12.08 8.35 9.62
N ASN A 63 -11.72 8.22 8.34
CA ASN A 63 -11.22 6.96 7.77
C ASN A 63 -9.70 6.94 7.48
N ASN A 64 -8.92 7.78 8.16
CA ASN A 64 -7.46 7.93 7.99
C ASN A 64 -7.04 7.95 6.50
N MET A 65 -7.73 8.77 5.71
CA MET A 65 -7.49 8.89 4.27
C MET A 65 -6.38 9.89 3.98
N LEU A 66 -5.69 9.68 2.85
CA LEU A 66 -4.68 10.58 2.31
C LEU A 66 -5.25 11.37 1.13
N GLU A 67 -4.76 12.59 0.94
CA GLU A 67 -5.12 13.42 -0.20
C GLU A 67 -4.48 12.85 -1.48
N VAL A 68 -5.32 12.55 -2.49
CA VAL A 68 -4.85 12.09 -3.80
C VAL A 68 -4.88 13.27 -4.77
N LYS A 69 -3.69 13.78 -5.11
CA LYS A 69 -3.54 14.86 -6.10
C LYS A 69 -3.91 14.34 -7.51
N ARG A 70 -4.60 15.18 -8.28
CA ARG A 70 -4.90 14.87 -9.69
C ARG A 70 -3.69 15.13 -10.57
N THR A 71 -3.32 14.16 -11.38
CA THR A 71 -2.21 14.22 -12.33
C THR A 71 -2.72 14.09 -13.76
N ARG A 72 -1.95 14.65 -14.71
CA ARG A 72 -2.28 14.62 -16.15
C ARG A 72 -1.49 13.56 -16.92
N THR A 73 -0.51 12.92 -16.28
CA THR A 73 0.42 11.99 -16.91
C THR A 73 0.52 10.70 -16.11
N LYS A 74 0.80 9.59 -16.80
CA LYS A 74 1.04 8.29 -16.17
C LYS A 74 2.23 8.30 -15.22
N ALA A 75 3.29 9.03 -15.57
CA ALA A 75 4.44 9.23 -14.68
C ALA A 75 4.03 9.94 -13.38
N GLY A 76 3.13 10.93 -13.48
CA GLY A 76 2.54 11.58 -12.30
C GLY A 76 1.72 10.62 -11.45
N ASP A 77 0.89 9.78 -12.08
CA ASP A 77 0.11 8.75 -11.37
C ASP A 77 1.02 7.77 -10.60
N CYS A 78 2.18 7.44 -11.17
CA CYS A 78 3.19 6.56 -10.57
C CYS A 78 4.10 7.26 -9.53
N SER A 79 3.97 8.59 -9.36
CA SER A 79 4.77 9.31 -8.36
C SER A 79 4.46 8.80 -6.96
N PHE A 80 5.43 8.89 -6.05
CA PHE A 80 5.24 8.47 -4.66
C PHE A 80 4.01 9.15 -4.03
N ALA A 81 3.83 10.45 -4.23
CA ALA A 81 2.70 11.20 -3.68
C ALA A 81 1.34 10.60 -4.08
N VAL A 82 1.15 10.31 -5.38
CA VAL A 82 -0.15 9.88 -5.92
C VAL A 82 -0.36 8.39 -5.71
N ALA A 83 0.60 7.56 -6.11
CA ALA A 83 0.49 6.11 -6.04
C ALA A 83 0.28 5.64 -4.59
N SER A 84 1.00 6.26 -3.66
CA SER A 84 0.99 5.85 -2.27
C SER A 84 -0.30 6.25 -1.54
N ALA A 85 -0.80 7.47 -1.76
CA ALA A 85 -2.10 7.91 -1.26
C ALA A 85 -3.26 7.10 -1.85
N SER A 86 -3.21 6.81 -3.15
CA SER A 86 -4.21 5.99 -3.83
C SER A 86 -4.24 4.57 -3.28
N LEU A 87 -3.08 3.92 -3.14
CA LEU A 87 -3.00 2.58 -2.56
C LEU A 87 -3.45 2.55 -1.11
N TRP A 88 -3.04 3.53 -0.30
CA TRP A 88 -3.43 3.63 1.11
C TRP A 88 -4.96 3.76 1.27
N ASN A 89 -5.60 4.60 0.45
CA ASN A 89 -7.03 4.83 0.53
C ASN A 89 -7.88 3.60 0.18
N ASN A 90 -7.33 2.68 -0.62
CA ASN A 90 -7.98 1.41 -0.98
C ASN A 90 -7.75 0.30 0.05
N LEU A 91 -7.02 0.56 1.15
CA LEU A 91 -6.81 -0.43 2.19
C LEU A 91 -8.04 -0.61 3.09
N PRO A 92 -8.25 -1.83 3.63
CA PRO A 92 -9.21 -2.08 4.70
C PRO A 92 -8.94 -1.20 5.92
N THR A 93 -10.01 -0.76 6.58
CA THR A 93 -9.96 0.11 7.76
C THR A 93 -9.10 -0.48 8.88
N VAL A 94 -9.19 -1.79 9.11
CA VAL A 94 -8.40 -2.53 10.11
C VAL A 94 -6.90 -2.31 9.96
N ILE A 95 -6.40 -2.18 8.73
CA ILE A 95 -4.97 -1.93 8.47
C ILE A 95 -4.63 -0.47 8.73
N LYS A 96 -5.52 0.45 8.38
CA LYS A 96 -5.32 1.91 8.52
C LYS A 96 -5.43 2.43 9.95
N THR A 97 -6.05 1.67 10.86
CA THR A 97 -6.19 2.01 12.28
C THR A 97 -5.11 1.36 13.16
N CYS A 98 -4.12 0.70 12.55
CA CYS A 98 -3.02 0.11 13.30
C CYS A 98 -1.95 1.15 13.61
N ASP A 99 -1.49 1.20 14.86
CA ASP A 99 -0.48 2.19 15.30
C ASP A 99 0.95 1.62 15.32
N ASN A 100 1.12 0.34 14.96
CA ASN A 100 2.41 -0.34 15.01
C ASN A 100 2.84 -0.85 13.62
N LEU A 101 4.06 -0.49 13.21
CA LEU A 101 4.67 -0.92 11.96
C LEU A 101 4.69 -2.45 11.79
N THR A 102 4.94 -3.19 12.87
CA THR A 102 5.00 -4.67 12.82
C THR A 102 3.63 -5.26 12.50
N SER A 103 2.58 -4.73 13.13
CA SER A 103 1.19 -5.13 12.89
C SER A 103 0.77 -4.81 11.46
N VAL A 104 1.07 -3.60 10.98
CA VAL A 104 0.77 -3.17 9.61
C VAL A 104 1.45 -4.08 8.58
N LYS A 105 2.76 -4.35 8.74
CA LYS A 105 3.49 -5.27 7.85
C LYS A 105 2.87 -6.67 7.83
N ARG A 106 2.48 -7.19 8.98
CA ARG A 106 1.82 -8.52 9.05
C ARG A 106 0.50 -8.51 8.29
N LEU A 107 -0.38 -7.54 8.58
CA LEU A 107 -1.70 -7.44 7.96
C LEU A 107 -1.63 -7.17 6.46
N LEU A 108 -0.73 -6.31 6.01
CA LEU A 108 -0.49 -6.06 4.58
C LEU A 108 -0.05 -7.33 3.87
N LYS A 109 0.86 -8.11 4.46
CA LYS A 109 1.29 -9.38 3.86
C LYS A 109 0.11 -10.33 3.72
N THR A 110 -0.72 -10.48 4.74
CA THR A 110 -1.94 -11.31 4.69
C THR A 110 -2.91 -10.81 3.62
N HIS A 111 -3.23 -9.50 3.62
CA HIS A 111 -4.15 -8.88 2.67
C HIS A 111 -3.72 -9.10 1.22
N PHE A 112 -2.46 -8.80 0.88
CA PHE A 112 -1.96 -9.01 -0.47
C PHE A 112 -1.83 -10.47 -0.84
N PHE A 113 -1.60 -11.36 0.12
CA PHE A 113 -1.56 -12.80 -0.16
C PHE A 113 -2.94 -13.31 -0.58
N CYS A 114 -4.01 -12.92 0.13
CA CYS A 114 -5.39 -13.26 -0.22
C CYS A 114 -5.86 -12.64 -1.55
N ILE A 115 -5.35 -11.48 -1.92
CA ILE A 115 -5.66 -10.87 -3.23
C ILE A 115 -4.92 -11.59 -4.36
N ALA A 116 -3.69 -12.03 -4.13
CA ALA A 116 -2.84 -12.62 -5.16
C ALA A 116 -3.14 -14.10 -5.46
N TYR A 117 -3.74 -14.81 -4.50
CA TYR A 117 -3.91 -16.27 -4.46
C TYR A 117 -5.25 -16.64 -3.85
#